data_AF-A0A9D9DW20-F1
#
_entry.id   AF-A0A9D9DW20-F1
#
_cell.length_a   1.000
_cell.length_b   1.000
_cell.length_c   1.000
_cell.angle_alpha   90.00
_cell.angle_beta   90.00
_cell.angle_gamma   90.00
#
_symmetry.space_group_name_H-M   'P 1'
#
loop_
_entity.id
_entity.type
_entity.pdbx_description
1 polymer ?
#
loop_
_entity_poly.entity_id
_entity_poly.type
_entity_poly.pdbx_seq_one_letter_code
_entity_poly.pdbx_strand_id
1 'polypeptide(L)'
;MSENIVGMVNEDIDTSRSILRDYSHDKETMEKLFNYLLFKYIEVVKNIADGLAVISPYSNTVEMTSIYRENVEKIIKRLEMFKGNGYSNRGLLEYYIECENQNNNIDSTASISDIIIDIGMMDNIPIFEKEEIIRKLQEIDEISSRLETKSKKWELLRPYVLWLSGKDYSVAIKILPLFLRLR
;
A
#
# COMPACT_ATOMS: atom_id res chain seq x y z
N MET A 1 -28.02 -20.37 0.15
CA MET A 1 -27.47 -19.04 0.50
C MET A 1 -26.07 -18.79 -0.09
N SER A 2 -25.28 -19.81 -0.42
CA SER A 2 -23.91 -19.68 -0.96
C SER A 2 -23.81 -19.32 -2.45
N GLU A 3 -24.79 -19.63 -3.30
CA GLU A 3 -24.67 -19.32 -4.75
C GLU A 3 -24.83 -17.83 -5.08
N ASN A 4 -25.56 -17.08 -4.25
CA ASN A 4 -25.82 -15.65 -4.51
C ASN A 4 -24.57 -14.78 -4.28
N ILE A 5 -23.79 -15.07 -3.24
CA ILE A 5 -22.62 -14.27 -2.87
C ILE A 5 -21.50 -14.33 -3.93
N VAL A 6 -21.34 -15.49 -4.60
CA VAL A 6 -20.31 -15.71 -5.61
C VAL A 6 -20.56 -14.83 -6.83
N GLY A 7 -21.79 -14.85 -7.35
CA GLY A 7 -22.19 -14.02 -8.49
C GLY A 7 -22.07 -12.54 -8.15
N MET A 8 -22.63 -12.13 -7.01
CA MET A 8 -22.58 -10.73 -6.55
C MET A 8 -21.15 -10.20 -6.43
N VAL A 9 -20.25 -10.94 -5.75
CA VAL A 9 -18.86 -10.50 -5.57
C VAL A 9 -18.10 -10.42 -6.88
N ASN A 10 -18.29 -11.39 -7.79
CA ASN A 10 -17.60 -11.35 -9.08
C ASN A 10 -18.05 -10.18 -9.95
N GLU A 11 -19.37 -9.98 -10.07
CA GLU A 11 -19.92 -8.89 -10.87
C GLU A 11 -19.54 -7.52 -10.30
N ASP A 12 -19.59 -7.34 -8.98
CA ASP A 12 -19.20 -6.09 -8.36
C ASP A 12 -17.68 -5.83 -8.48
N ILE A 13 -16.81 -6.85 -8.41
CA ILE A 13 -15.36 -6.68 -8.67
C ILE A 13 -15.14 -6.19 -10.10
N ASP A 14 -15.75 -6.84 -11.10
CA ASP A 14 -15.54 -6.51 -12.51
C ASP A 14 -16.08 -5.11 -12.84
N THR A 15 -17.27 -4.78 -12.34
CA THR A 15 -17.91 -3.47 -12.51
C THR A 15 -17.08 -2.38 -11.83
N SER A 16 -16.63 -2.62 -10.60
CA SER A 16 -15.84 -1.64 -9.85
C SER A 16 -14.49 -1.39 -10.50
N ARG A 17 -13.83 -2.41 -11.06
CA ARG A 17 -12.59 -2.23 -11.82
C ARG A 17 -12.80 -1.40 -13.08
N SER A 18 -13.92 -1.60 -13.78
CA SER A 18 -14.24 -0.76 -14.95
C SER A 18 -14.47 0.69 -14.56
N ILE A 19 -15.26 0.93 -13.50
CA ILE A 19 -15.55 2.29 -13.00
C ILE A 19 -14.27 2.96 -12.52
N LEU A 20 -13.42 2.24 -11.79
CA LEU A 20 -12.13 2.76 -11.34
C LEU A 20 -11.26 3.16 -12.55
N ARG A 21 -11.17 2.33 -13.59
CA ARG A 21 -10.39 2.65 -14.79
C ARG A 21 -10.92 3.88 -15.52
N ASP A 22 -12.24 3.96 -15.70
CA ASP A 22 -12.85 4.95 -16.59
C ASP A 22 -13.18 6.28 -15.88
N TYR A 23 -13.32 6.27 -14.53
CA TYR A 23 -13.78 7.41 -13.73
C TYR A 23 -12.95 7.68 -12.47
N SER A 24 -11.72 7.16 -12.35
CA SER A 24 -10.87 7.33 -11.15
C SER A 24 -10.68 8.77 -10.66
N HIS A 25 -10.80 9.77 -11.54
CA HIS A 25 -10.63 11.19 -11.21
C HIS A 25 -11.94 11.91 -10.90
N ASP A 26 -13.08 11.24 -11.04
CA ASP A 26 -14.40 11.80 -10.73
C ASP A 26 -14.75 11.56 -9.26
N LYS A 27 -14.79 12.64 -8.47
CA LYS A 27 -15.04 12.56 -7.02
C LYS A 27 -16.36 11.87 -6.71
N GLU A 28 -17.44 12.32 -7.35
CA GLU A 28 -18.79 11.88 -7.02
C GLU A 28 -18.99 10.39 -7.34
N THR A 29 -18.43 9.93 -8.46
CA THR A 29 -18.44 8.53 -8.86
C THR A 29 -17.61 7.67 -7.90
N MET A 30 -16.40 8.11 -7.52
CA MET A 30 -15.57 7.37 -6.55
C MET A 30 -16.20 7.31 -5.16
N GLU A 31 -16.82 8.40 -4.70
CA GLU A 31 -17.54 8.44 -3.43
C GLU A 31 -18.74 7.49 -3.42
N LYS A 32 -19.55 7.49 -4.49
CA LYS A 32 -20.68 6.57 -4.62
C LYS A 32 -20.22 5.12 -4.65
N LEU A 33 -19.15 4.82 -5.40
CA LEU A 33 -18.59 3.48 -5.50
C LEU A 33 -18.04 3.00 -4.16
N PHE A 34 -17.29 3.86 -3.46
CA PHE A 34 -16.77 3.58 -2.12
C PHE A 34 -17.90 3.23 -1.15
N ASN A 35 -18.92 4.08 -1.05
CA ASN A 35 -20.05 3.88 -0.15
C ASN A 35 -20.83 2.61 -0.51
N TYR A 36 -21.09 2.37 -1.80
CA TYR A 36 -21.78 1.18 -2.28
C TYR A 36 -21.05 -0.09 -1.85
N LEU A 37 -19.75 -0.20 -2.15
CA LEU A 37 -18.96 -1.38 -1.81
C LEU A 37 -18.84 -1.56 -0.29
N LEU A 38 -18.57 -0.48 0.44
CA LEU A 38 -18.43 -0.54 1.88
C LEU A 38 -19.73 -1.03 2.54
N PHE A 39 -20.86 -0.37 2.29
CA PHE A 39 -22.13 -0.74 2.93
C PHE A 39 -22.63 -2.11 2.51
N LYS A 40 -22.40 -2.53 1.26
CA LYS A 40 -22.83 -3.84 0.77
C LYS A 40 -22.05 -4.98 1.42
N TYR A 41 -20.77 -4.76 1.72
CA TYR A 41 -19.87 -5.84 2.15
C TYR A 41 -19.38 -5.73 3.61
N ILE A 42 -19.69 -4.66 4.33
CA ILE A 42 -19.26 -4.47 5.73
C ILE A 42 -19.69 -5.59 6.68
N GLU A 43 -20.87 -6.17 6.47
CA GLU A 43 -21.39 -7.30 7.25
C GLU A 43 -21.04 -8.66 6.64
N VAL A 44 -20.56 -8.67 5.40
CA VAL A 44 -20.34 -9.89 4.61
C VAL A 44 -18.88 -10.35 4.69
N VAL A 45 -17.94 -9.41 4.57
CA VAL A 45 -16.50 -9.67 4.59
C VAL A 45 -15.91 -9.08 5.85
N LYS A 46 -15.35 -9.95 6.70
CA LYS A 46 -14.76 -9.54 7.96
C LYS A 46 -13.58 -8.61 7.72
N ASN A 47 -13.48 -7.55 8.51
CA ASN A 47 -12.38 -6.56 8.48
C ASN A 47 -12.24 -5.79 7.15
N ILE A 48 -13.33 -5.68 6.36
CA ILE A 48 -13.28 -4.97 5.08
C ILE A 48 -13.01 -3.46 5.22
N ALA A 49 -13.27 -2.89 6.40
CA ALA A 49 -13.04 -1.47 6.71
C ALA A 49 -11.67 -1.15 7.32
N ASP A 50 -10.86 -2.16 7.67
CA ASP A 50 -9.61 -1.94 8.40
C ASP A 50 -8.63 -1.10 7.57
N GLY A 51 -7.90 -0.15 8.15
CA GLY A 51 -6.86 0.60 7.41
C GLY A 51 -7.34 1.43 6.20
N LEU A 52 -8.64 1.66 6.07
CA LEU A 52 -9.18 2.67 5.15
C LEU A 52 -8.81 4.07 5.66
N ALA A 53 -8.38 4.94 4.75
CA ALA A 53 -8.04 6.31 5.09
C ALA A 53 -9.30 7.11 5.45
N VAL A 54 -9.21 7.91 6.52
CA VAL A 54 -10.32 8.75 6.98
C VAL A 54 -10.50 9.92 6.02
N ILE A 55 -11.70 10.09 5.51
CA ILE A 55 -12.05 11.22 4.66
C ILE A 55 -12.37 12.42 5.56
N SER A 56 -11.47 13.41 5.56
CA SER A 56 -11.67 14.66 6.31
C SER A 56 -12.63 15.58 5.56
N PRO A 57 -13.64 16.17 6.23
CA PRO A 57 -14.54 17.15 5.61
C PRO A 57 -13.82 18.45 5.24
N TYR A 58 -12.60 18.67 5.74
CA TYR A 58 -11.78 19.84 5.47
C TYR A 58 -10.82 19.67 4.27
N SER A 59 -10.71 18.46 3.73
CA SER A 59 -9.86 18.18 2.57
C SER A 59 -10.40 18.82 1.29
N ASN A 60 -9.51 19.19 0.37
CA ASN A 60 -9.93 19.71 -0.93
C ASN A 60 -10.45 18.58 -1.84
N THR A 61 -11.14 18.94 -2.92
CA THR A 61 -11.75 17.97 -3.85
C THR A 61 -10.75 16.97 -4.41
N VAL A 62 -9.52 17.40 -4.73
CA VAL A 62 -8.49 16.52 -5.33
C VAL A 62 -8.00 15.49 -4.32
N GLU A 63 -7.71 15.94 -3.10
CA GLU A 63 -7.28 15.09 -1.99
C GLU A 63 -8.39 14.08 -1.62
N MET A 64 -9.64 14.54 -1.51
CA MET A 64 -10.78 13.65 -1.28
C MET A 64 -10.93 12.60 -2.38
N THR A 65 -10.82 12.97 -3.66
CA THR A 65 -10.89 12.01 -4.77
C THR A 65 -9.78 10.97 -4.68
N SER A 66 -8.56 11.39 -4.32
CA SER A 66 -7.44 10.47 -4.13
C SER A 66 -7.70 9.48 -2.99
N ILE A 67 -8.21 9.96 -1.86
CA ILE A 67 -8.57 9.13 -0.70
C ILE A 67 -9.67 8.13 -1.07
N TYR A 68 -10.72 8.57 -1.77
CA TYR A 68 -11.79 7.68 -2.23
C TYR A 68 -11.26 6.59 -3.17
N ARG A 69 -10.42 6.96 -4.14
CA ARG A 69 -9.79 6.01 -5.07
C ARG A 69 -9.00 4.95 -4.31
N GLU A 70 -8.10 5.37 -3.42
CA GLU A 70 -7.25 4.46 -2.65
C GLU A 70 -8.10 3.51 -1.78
N ASN A 71 -9.15 4.04 -1.16
CA ASN A 71 -10.06 3.24 -0.35
C ASN A 71 -10.86 2.23 -1.19
N VAL A 72 -11.32 2.62 -2.39
CA VAL A 72 -11.99 1.70 -3.34
C VAL A 72 -11.03 0.58 -3.75
N GLU A 73 -9.80 0.90 -4.11
CA GLU A 73 -8.77 -0.09 -4.46
C GLU A 73 -8.53 -1.10 -3.34
N LYS A 74 -8.43 -0.62 -2.09
CA LYS A 74 -8.30 -1.48 -0.91
C LYS A 74 -9.49 -2.41 -0.74
N ILE A 75 -10.71 -1.91 -0.92
CA ILE A 75 -11.93 -2.74 -0.82
C ILE A 75 -11.96 -3.79 -1.94
N ILE A 76 -11.72 -3.41 -3.19
CA ILE A 76 -11.68 -4.36 -4.33
C ILE A 76 -10.65 -5.46 -4.07
N LYS A 77 -9.43 -5.10 -3.65
CA LYS A 77 -8.38 -6.07 -3.32
C LYS A 77 -8.83 -7.06 -2.23
N ARG A 78 -9.58 -6.60 -1.23
CA ARG A 78 -10.15 -7.49 -0.19
C ARG A 78 -11.22 -8.42 -0.73
N LEU A 79 -12.07 -7.95 -1.63
CA LEU A 79 -13.06 -8.80 -2.30
C LEU A 79 -12.38 -9.88 -3.15
N GLU A 80 -11.28 -9.55 -3.82
CA GLU A 80 -10.49 -10.53 -4.59
C GLU A 80 -9.84 -11.59 -3.72
N MET A 81 -9.33 -11.19 -2.54
CA MET A 81 -8.79 -12.13 -1.56
C MET A 81 -9.88 -12.98 -0.93
N PHE A 82 -11.04 -12.40 -0.63
CA PHE A 82 -12.22 -13.14 -0.16
C PHE A 82 -12.65 -14.19 -1.18
N LYS A 83 -12.67 -13.83 -2.47
CA LYS A 83 -12.86 -14.75 -3.59
C LYS A 83 -11.77 -15.83 -3.64
N GLY A 84 -10.49 -15.45 -3.51
CA GLY A 84 -9.36 -16.39 -3.48
C GLY A 84 -9.44 -17.39 -2.33
N ASN A 85 -9.98 -16.97 -1.18
CA ASN A 85 -10.26 -17.81 -0.01
C ASN A 85 -11.60 -18.57 -0.10
N GLY A 86 -12.17 -18.72 -1.30
CA GLY A 86 -13.40 -19.49 -1.51
C GLY A 86 -14.66 -18.83 -0.97
N TYR A 87 -14.72 -17.50 -0.95
CA TYR A 87 -15.85 -16.70 -0.46
C TYR A 87 -16.21 -17.00 1.00
N SER A 88 -15.17 -17.21 1.82
CA SER A 88 -15.31 -17.55 3.23
C SER A 88 -14.48 -16.62 4.11
N ASN A 89 -15.03 -16.25 5.26
CA ASN A 89 -14.32 -15.51 6.30
C ASN A 89 -13.40 -16.41 7.15
N ARG A 90 -13.54 -17.74 7.04
CA ARG A 90 -12.69 -18.68 7.77
C ARG A 90 -11.31 -18.71 7.12
N GLY A 91 -10.26 -18.40 7.89
CA GLY A 91 -8.88 -18.38 7.37
C GLY A 91 -8.53 -17.13 6.55
N LEU A 92 -9.44 -16.17 6.43
CA LEU A 92 -9.27 -15.02 5.52
C LEU A 92 -8.11 -14.10 5.97
N LEU A 93 -7.93 -13.93 7.28
CA LEU A 93 -6.83 -13.14 7.81
C LEU A 93 -5.48 -13.83 7.59
N GLU A 94 -5.43 -15.13 7.81
CA GLU A 94 -4.25 -15.95 7.55
C GLU A 94 -3.88 -15.91 6.06
N TYR A 95 -4.88 -16.01 5.17
CA TYR A 95 -4.70 -15.85 3.74
C TYR A 95 -4.20 -14.44 3.36
N TYR A 96 -4.73 -13.38 3.99
CA TYR A 96 -4.21 -12.03 3.79
C TYR A 96 -2.72 -11.93 4.13
N ILE A 97 -2.32 -12.46 5.29
CA ILE A 97 -0.93 -12.45 5.76
C ILE A 97 -0.03 -13.25 4.80
N GLU A 98 -0.50 -14.40 4.32
CA GLU A 98 0.25 -15.25 3.38
C GLU A 98 0.46 -14.55 2.03
N CYS A 99 -0.59 -13.92 1.48
CA CYS A 99 -0.48 -13.11 0.26
C CYS A 99 0.41 -11.87 0.45
N GLU A 100 0.38 -11.23 1.62
CA GLU A 100 1.25 -10.10 1.93
C GLU A 100 2.72 -10.55 1.99
N ASN A 101 3.01 -11.68 2.62
CA ASN A 101 4.36 -12.25 2.69
C ASN A 101 4.91 -12.63 1.30
N GLN A 102 4.07 -13.15 0.38
CA GLN A 102 4.50 -13.47 -0.97
C GLN A 102 4.81 -12.23 -1.83
N ASN A 103 4.07 -11.12 -1.63
CA ASN A 103 4.33 -9.86 -2.33
C ASN A 103 5.51 -9.08 -1.72
N ASN A 104 5.75 -9.25 -0.43
CA ASN A 104 6.86 -8.63 0.30
C ASN A 104 8.11 -9.52 0.29
N ASN A 105 8.36 -10.27 -0.78
CA ASN A 105 9.60 -11.03 -0.90
C ASN A 105 10.75 -10.02 -0.84
N ILE A 106 11.36 -9.88 0.35
CA ILE A 106 12.46 -8.96 0.62
C ILE A 106 13.62 -9.50 -0.19
N ASP A 107 13.75 -9.02 -1.42
CA ASP A 107 14.91 -9.32 -2.22
C ASP A 107 16.08 -8.61 -1.58
N SER A 108 16.69 -9.32 -0.64
CA SER A 108 17.81 -8.90 0.17
C SER A 108 19.06 -8.71 -0.70
N THR A 109 18.94 -8.82 -2.03
CA THR A 109 19.99 -8.54 -3.02
C THR A 109 19.83 -7.20 -3.73
N ALA A 110 18.65 -6.58 -3.71
CA ALA A 110 18.33 -5.34 -4.45
C ALA A 110 19.31 -4.19 -4.16
N SER A 111 19.74 -3.50 -5.22
CA SER A 111 20.56 -2.30 -5.14
C SER A 111 19.70 -1.08 -4.79
N ILE A 112 20.33 0.01 -4.33
CA ILE A 112 19.62 1.27 -4.04
C ILE A 112 18.90 1.79 -5.30
N SER A 113 19.47 1.58 -6.49
CA SER A 113 18.84 1.92 -7.75
C SER A 113 17.55 1.14 -8.00
N ASP A 114 17.52 -0.15 -7.66
CA ASP A 114 16.30 -0.98 -7.79
C ASP A 114 15.21 -0.50 -6.83
N ILE A 115 15.60 -0.14 -5.60
CA ILE A 115 14.67 0.41 -4.60
C ILE A 115 14.09 1.76 -5.03
N ILE A 116 14.91 2.62 -5.67
CA ILE A 116 14.45 3.91 -6.23
C ILE A 116 13.41 3.68 -7.35
N ILE A 117 13.67 2.72 -8.25
CA ILE A 117 12.74 2.37 -9.33
C ILE A 117 11.42 1.83 -8.75
N ASP A 118 11.51 0.90 -7.80
CA ASP A 118 10.34 0.32 -7.11
C ASP A 118 9.48 1.40 -6.44
N ILE A 119 10.10 2.32 -5.70
CA ILE A 119 9.39 3.43 -5.04
C ILE A 119 8.80 4.40 -6.06
N GLY A 120 9.48 4.62 -7.19
CA GLY A 120 8.96 5.39 -8.31
C GLY A 120 7.65 4.81 -8.85
N MET A 121 7.59 3.48 -8.96
CA MET A 121 6.44 2.73 -9.50
C MET A 121 5.29 2.50 -8.49
N MET A 122 5.46 2.85 -7.21
CA MET A 122 4.43 2.67 -6.18
C MET A 122 3.32 3.71 -6.28
N ASP A 123 2.12 3.35 -6.76
CA ASP A 123 1.00 4.30 -6.89
C ASP A 123 0.39 4.75 -5.55
N ASN A 124 0.70 4.04 -4.46
CA ASN A 124 0.19 4.28 -3.12
C ASN A 124 0.97 5.34 -2.32
N ILE A 125 2.00 5.96 -2.89
CA ILE A 125 2.81 6.99 -2.24
C ILE A 125 2.65 8.32 -2.99
N PRO A 126 2.32 9.43 -2.31
CA PRO A 126 2.26 10.74 -2.94
C PRO A 126 3.58 11.14 -3.61
N ILE A 127 3.52 11.90 -4.71
CA ILE A 127 4.72 12.31 -5.48
C ILE A 127 5.73 13.05 -4.60
N PHE A 128 5.27 13.96 -3.71
CA PHE A 128 6.15 14.70 -2.82
C PHE A 128 6.91 13.80 -1.84
N GLU A 129 6.27 12.71 -1.39
CA GLU A 129 6.86 11.75 -0.47
C GLU A 129 7.83 10.83 -1.21
N LYS A 130 7.52 10.44 -2.45
CA LYS A 130 8.48 9.74 -3.33
C LYS A 130 9.77 10.54 -3.52
N GLU A 131 9.67 11.84 -3.81
CA GLU A 131 10.85 12.70 -3.99
C GLU A 131 11.67 12.81 -2.69
N GLU A 132 11.02 12.94 -1.54
CA GLU A 132 11.69 12.95 -0.25
C GLU A 132 12.45 11.63 -0.01
N ILE A 133 11.79 10.50 -0.26
CA ILE A 133 12.38 9.17 -0.08
C ILE A 133 13.56 8.95 -1.02
N ILE A 134 13.44 9.32 -2.30
CA ILE A 134 14.52 9.19 -3.30
C ILE A 134 15.73 10.01 -2.88
N ARG A 135 15.52 11.27 -2.45
CA ARG A 135 16.62 12.12 -1.96
C ARG A 135 17.30 11.50 -0.74
N LYS A 136 16.51 10.98 0.20
CA LYS A 136 17.06 10.34 1.42
C LYS A 136 17.81 9.05 1.10
N LEU A 137 17.37 8.27 0.12
CA LEU A 137 18.09 7.09 -0.36
C LEU A 137 19.44 7.45 -0.99
N GLN A 138 19.52 8.53 -1.76
CA GLN A 138 20.79 9.03 -2.30
C GLN A 138 21.76 9.47 -1.19
N GLU A 139 21.26 10.19 -0.18
CA GLU A 139 22.07 10.56 1.01
C GLU A 139 22.57 9.30 1.76
N ILE A 140 21.74 8.26 1.89
CA ILE A 140 22.13 6.98 2.51
C ILE A 140 23.20 6.26 1.68
N ASP A 141 23.12 6.28 0.35
CA ASP A 141 24.12 5.70 -0.56
C ASP A 141 25.47 6.44 -0.45
N GLU A 142 25.43 7.78 -0.41
CA GLU A 142 26.61 8.60 -0.17
C GLU A 142 27.27 8.31 1.18
N ILE A 143 26.50 8.14 2.25
CA ILE A 143 27.06 7.79 3.57
C ILE A 143 27.63 6.38 3.56
N SER A 144 26.96 5.44 2.90
CA SER A 144 27.38 4.03 2.82
C SER A 144 28.67 3.85 2.01
N SER A 145 28.88 4.68 0.98
CA SER A 145 30.07 4.68 0.12
C SER A 145 31.29 5.38 0.74
N ARG A 146 31.16 6.12 1.84
CA ARG A 146 32.30 6.73 2.54
C ARG A 146 33.25 5.69 3.12
N LEU A 147 34.55 5.97 3.08
CA LEU A 147 35.59 5.17 3.75
C LEU A 147 35.66 5.52 5.25
N GLU A 148 34.59 5.21 5.99
CA GLU A 148 34.54 5.37 7.44
C GLU A 148 34.31 4.04 8.16
N THR A 149 34.60 4.01 9.46
CA THR A 149 34.32 2.82 10.29
C THR A 149 32.81 2.59 10.39
N LYS A 150 32.41 1.32 10.52
CA LYS A 150 30.99 0.94 10.65
C LYS A 150 30.27 1.71 11.78
N SER A 151 30.98 1.99 12.87
CA SER A 151 30.44 2.79 13.99
C SER A 151 30.11 4.22 13.59
N LYS A 152 30.99 4.90 12.83
CA LYS A 152 30.74 6.28 12.36
C LYS A 152 29.66 6.33 11.29
N LYS A 153 29.64 5.38 10.36
CA LYS A 153 28.56 5.24 9.38
C LYS A 153 27.21 5.06 10.08
N TRP A 154 27.16 4.22 11.11
CA TRP A 154 25.95 4.02 11.90
C TRP A 154 25.47 5.30 12.59
N GLU A 155 26.37 6.09 13.18
CA GLU A 155 26.02 7.38 13.79
C GLU A 155 25.41 8.35 12.76
N LEU A 156 25.98 8.41 11.55
CA LEU A 156 25.46 9.23 10.46
C LEU A 156 24.12 8.71 9.90
N LEU A 157 23.88 7.40 9.95
CA LEU A 157 22.66 6.76 9.45
C LEU A 157 21.52 6.74 10.48
N ARG A 158 21.82 6.89 11.77
CA ARG A 158 20.83 6.88 12.86
C ARG A 158 19.67 7.87 12.66
N PRO A 159 19.87 9.12 12.19
CA PRO A 159 18.77 10.02 11.86
C PRO A 159 17.84 9.49 10.76
N TYR A 160 18.38 8.74 9.79
CA TYR A 160 17.61 8.15 8.69
C TYR A 160 16.77 6.95 9.16
N VAL A 161 17.27 6.17 10.14
CA VAL A 161 16.48 5.10 10.77
C VAL A 161 15.32 5.69 11.58
N LEU A 162 15.54 6.79 12.29
CA LEU A 162 14.47 7.52 12.99
C LEU A 162 13.44 8.09 11.99
N TRP A 163 13.91 8.66 10.89
CA TRP A 163 13.02 9.11 9.81
C TRP A 163 12.20 7.96 9.21
N LEU A 164 12.82 6.80 8.97
CA LEU A 164 12.16 5.62 8.43
C LEU A 164 11.05 5.10 9.35
N SER A 165 11.20 5.26 10.67
CA SER A 165 10.18 4.84 11.64
C SER A 165 8.85 5.59 11.51
N GLY A 166 8.84 6.76 10.87
CA GLY A 166 7.64 7.54 10.58
C GLY A 166 7.04 7.27 9.19
N LYS A 167 7.59 6.34 8.42
CA LYS A 167 7.12 5.97 7.08
C LYS A 167 6.27 4.71 7.11
N ASP A 168 5.45 4.54 6.08
CA ASP A 168 4.64 3.35 5.89
C ASP A 168 5.47 2.06 5.84
N TYR A 169 4.87 0.97 6.31
CA TYR A 169 5.50 -0.35 6.38
C TYR A 169 6.09 -0.82 5.04
N SER A 170 5.40 -0.55 3.92
CA SER A 170 5.84 -0.87 2.56
C SER A 170 7.17 -0.20 2.17
N VAL A 171 7.38 1.03 2.64
CA VAL A 171 8.63 1.78 2.45
C VAL A 171 9.67 1.29 3.43
N ALA A 172 9.29 1.15 4.71
CA ALA A 172 10.18 0.71 5.77
C ALA A 172 10.86 -0.62 5.45
N ILE A 173 10.11 -1.62 5.00
CA ILE A 173 10.63 -2.97 4.74
C ILE A 173 11.60 -3.02 3.56
N LYS A 174 11.52 -2.08 2.60
CA LYS A 174 12.44 -1.98 1.47
C LYS A 174 13.75 -1.27 1.83
N ILE A 175 13.68 -0.24 2.68
CA ILE A 175 14.87 0.56 3.04
C ILE A 175 15.63 -0.07 4.23
N LEU A 176 14.94 -0.71 5.17
CA LEU A 176 15.56 -1.31 6.36
C LEU A 176 16.74 -2.27 6.05
N PRO A 177 16.66 -3.15 5.03
CA PRO A 177 17.76 -4.04 4.66
C PRO A 177 19.05 -3.29 4.25
N LEU A 178 18.96 -2.06 3.76
CA LEU A 178 20.14 -1.25 3.38
C LEU A 178 21.01 -0.94 4.60
N PHE A 179 20.39 -0.62 5.74
CA PHE A 179 21.12 -0.36 6.98
C PHE A 179 21.75 -1.62 7.58
N LEU A 180 21.17 -2.80 7.32
CA LEU A 180 21.75 -4.07 7.75
C LEU A 180 22.95 -4.49 6.89
N ARG A 181 23.05 -3.96 5.66
CA ARG A 181 24.12 -4.25 4.69
C ARG A 181 25.37 -3.37 4.83
N LEU A 182 25.51 -2.61 5.92
CA LEU A 182 26.63 -1.69 6.12
C LEU A 182 27.99 -2.36 5.95
N ARG A 183 28.67 -2.00 4.86
CA ARG A 183 29.98 -2.51 4.48
C ARG A 183 31.11 -1.68 5.08
#